data_AF-A0A7G6Y2U0-F1
#
_entry.id   AF-A0A7G6Y2U0-F1
#
_cell.length_a   1.000
_cell.length_b   1.000
_cell.length_c   1.000
_cell.angle_alpha   90.00
_cell.angle_beta   90.00
_cell.angle_gamma   90.00
#
_symmetry.space_group_name_H-M   'P 1'
#
loop_
_entity.id
_entity.type
_entity.pdbx_description
1 polymer ?
#
loop_
_entity_poly.entity_id
_entity_poly.type
_entity_poly.pdbx_seq_one_letter_code
_entity_poly.pdbx_strand_id
1 'polypeptide(L)'
;MVDPIGPKPVANDRRIGAIARAVSPRGATSAASQPLTTPTTPTLAAQLAASPPVDVERVAKIKRAVAEGNFPLSPDTIADRLIAARYEWMSHDPA
;
A
#
# COMPACT_ATOMS: atom_id res chain seq x y z
N MET A 1 28.28 -24.50 21.29
CA MET A 1 27.32 -23.96 22.28
C MET A 1 26.71 -22.71 21.68
N VAL A 2 25.39 -22.67 21.54
CA VAL A 2 24.64 -21.52 20.98
C VAL A 2 24.19 -20.59 22.10
N ASP A 3 24.36 -19.28 21.92
CA ASP A 3 23.93 -18.27 22.89
C ASP A 3 22.40 -18.07 22.87
N PRO A 4 21.77 -17.84 24.03
CA PRO A 4 20.33 -17.61 24.09
C PRO A 4 19.98 -16.20 23.56
N ILE A 5 19.15 -16.15 22.53
CA ILE A 5 18.42 -14.95 22.09
C ILE A 5 17.19 -14.73 22.98
N GLY A 6 17.46 -14.35 24.23
CA GLY A 6 16.46 -13.80 25.15
C GLY A 6 16.47 -12.27 25.13
N PRO A 7 15.35 -11.60 25.46
CA PRO A 7 15.27 -10.14 25.43
C PRO A 7 16.23 -9.54 26.45
N LYS A 8 17.28 -8.87 25.96
CA LYS A 8 18.19 -8.09 26.80
C LYS A 8 17.47 -6.79 27.21
N PRO A 9 17.26 -6.50 28.50
CA PRO A 9 16.73 -5.21 28.89
C PRO A 9 17.75 -4.13 28.56
N VAL A 10 17.38 -3.21 27.66
CA VAL A 10 18.15 -1.99 27.44
C VAL A 10 18.16 -1.17 28.73
N ALA A 11 19.35 -0.74 29.16
CA ALA A 11 19.52 0.10 30.33
C ALA A 11 18.62 1.33 30.22
N ASN A 12 17.77 1.50 31.23
CA ASN A 12 16.69 2.48 31.28
C ASN A 12 17.23 3.88 31.60
N ASP A 13 17.97 4.50 30.69
CA ASP A 13 18.34 5.92 30.78
C ASP A 13 17.38 6.80 29.97
N ARG A 14 16.08 6.63 30.25
CA ARG A 14 15.06 7.61 29.89
C ARG A 14 14.63 8.27 31.18
N ARG A 15 15.18 9.43 31.50
CA ARG A 15 14.73 10.24 32.64
C ARG A 15 13.28 10.64 32.40
N ILE A 16 12.35 9.93 33.04
CA ILE A 16 10.93 10.26 33.04
C ILE A 16 10.76 11.41 34.02
N GLY A 17 10.57 12.63 33.51
CA GLY A 17 10.17 13.77 34.33
C GLY A 17 8.80 13.52 34.96
N ALA A 18 8.60 13.94 36.21
CA ALA A 18 7.34 13.72 36.92
C ALA A 18 6.18 14.40 36.19
N ILE A 19 5.18 13.60 35.80
CA ILE A 19 3.94 14.07 35.16
C ILE A 19 2.90 14.35 36.25
N ALA A 20 2.42 15.59 36.32
CA ALA A 20 1.35 15.99 37.23
C ALA A 20 0.05 15.21 36.91
N ARG A 21 -0.63 14.72 37.94
CA ARG A 21 -1.86 13.95 37.79
C ARG A 21 -3.00 14.85 37.29
N ALA A 22 -3.56 14.54 36.13
CA ALA A 22 -4.75 15.20 35.62
C ALA A 22 -5.96 14.88 36.53
N VAL A 23 -6.69 15.92 36.92
CA VAL A 23 -7.95 15.81 37.67
C VAL A 23 -9.03 15.25 36.74
N SER A 24 -9.77 14.25 37.21
CA SER A 24 -10.85 13.60 36.46
C SER A 24 -11.94 14.61 36.06
N PRO A 25 -12.40 14.63 34.79
CA PRO A 25 -13.50 15.48 34.39
C PRO A 25 -14.79 15.02 35.08
N ARG A 26 -15.53 15.98 35.64
CA ARG A 26 -16.86 15.79 36.22
C ARG A 26 -17.82 15.31 35.12
N GLY A 27 -18.55 14.23 35.44
CA GLY A 27 -19.31 13.40 34.49
C GLY A 27 -20.20 14.17 33.53
N ALA A 28 -20.16 13.75 32.26
CA ALA A 28 -21.07 14.23 31.23
C ALA A 28 -22.46 13.59 31.41
N THR A 29 -23.48 14.43 31.43
CA THR A 29 -24.88 14.05 31.27
C THR A 29 -25.10 13.42 29.89
N SER A 30 -25.83 12.31 29.83
CA SER A 30 -26.08 11.49 28.65
C SER A 30 -26.51 12.32 27.43
N ALA A 31 -25.67 12.36 26.40
CA ALA A 31 -26.04 12.86 25.08
C ALA A 31 -26.74 11.73 24.31
N ALA A 32 -27.91 12.05 23.75
CA ALA A 32 -28.69 11.14 22.91
C ALA A 32 -27.88 10.63 21.71
N SER A 33 -28.06 9.35 21.39
CA SER A 33 -27.41 8.67 20.26
C SER A 33 -27.75 9.36 18.94
N GLN A 34 -26.83 10.15 18.41
CA GLN A 34 -26.86 10.50 16.99
C GLN A 34 -26.24 9.34 16.19
N PRO A 35 -26.83 8.96 15.04
CA PRO A 35 -26.20 8.00 14.16
C PRO A 35 -24.87 8.58 13.68
N LEU A 36 -23.78 7.92 14.08
CA LEU A 36 -22.44 8.25 13.63
C LEU A 36 -22.35 7.86 12.15
N THR A 37 -22.65 8.78 11.24
CA THR A 37 -22.24 8.64 9.85
C THR A 37 -20.73 8.76 9.83
N THR A 38 -20.05 7.62 9.91
CA THR A 38 -18.60 7.54 9.76
C THR A 38 -18.26 8.09 8.38
N PRO A 39 -17.53 9.21 8.25
CA PRO A 39 -17.00 9.59 6.95
C PRO A 39 -15.98 8.51 6.59
N THR A 40 -16.30 7.68 5.60
CA THR A 40 -15.37 6.74 4.98
C THR A 40 -14.32 7.58 4.26
N THR A 41 -13.36 8.08 5.04
CA THR A 41 -12.22 8.81 4.51
C THR A 41 -11.48 7.83 3.62
N PRO A 42 -11.35 8.08 2.31
CA PRO A 42 -10.65 7.14 1.43
C PRO A 42 -9.25 6.98 2.00
N THR A 43 -8.90 5.73 2.33
CA THR A 43 -7.59 5.41 2.86
C THR A 43 -6.53 5.91 1.88
N LEU A 44 -5.37 6.33 2.36
CA LEU A 44 -4.28 6.77 1.48
C LEU A 44 -3.98 5.74 0.37
N ALA A 45 -4.12 4.45 0.68
CA ALA A 45 -4.03 3.36 -0.29
C ALA A 45 -5.09 3.46 -1.42
N ALA A 46 -6.35 3.79 -1.11
CA ALA A 46 -7.40 3.98 -2.12
C ALA A 46 -7.16 5.23 -2.98
N GLN A 47 -6.59 6.30 -2.40
CA GLN A 47 -6.23 7.51 -3.14
C GLN A 47 -5.03 7.28 -4.07
N LEU A 48 -4.03 6.51 -3.64
CA LEU A 48 -2.89 6.13 -4.48
C LEU A 48 -3.28 5.12 -5.57
N ALA A 49 -4.24 4.23 -5.30
CA ALA A 49 -4.74 3.27 -6.30
C ALA A 49 -5.61 3.93 -7.39
N ALA A 50 -6.09 5.15 -7.19
CA ALA A 50 -6.93 5.87 -8.14
C ALA A 50 -6.19 6.26 -9.43
N SER A 51 -4.85 6.35 -9.38
CA SER A 51 -4.01 6.52 -10.55
C SER A 51 -3.01 5.37 -10.60
N PRO A 52 -3.15 4.41 -11.54
CA PRO A 52 -2.14 3.39 -11.71
C PRO A 52 -0.81 4.09 -12.00
N PRO A 53 0.32 3.64 -11.41
CA PRO A 53 1.63 4.25 -11.63
C PRO A 53 2.12 3.93 -13.06
N VAL A 54 1.53 4.61 -14.04
CA VAL A 54 1.86 4.46 -15.45
C VAL A 54 2.85 5.56 -15.83
N ASP A 55 3.96 5.14 -16.44
CA ASP A 55 4.93 6.05 -17.03
C ASP A 55 4.37 6.60 -18.36
N VAL A 56 3.90 7.84 -18.33
CA VAL A 56 3.31 8.54 -19.47
C VAL A 56 4.32 8.81 -20.58
N GLU A 57 5.60 9.04 -20.25
CA GLU A 57 6.66 9.29 -21.22
C GLU A 57 6.98 8.01 -22.00
N ARG A 58 7.06 6.88 -21.28
CA ARG A 58 7.24 5.57 -21.89
C ARG A 58 6.08 5.24 -22.84
N VAL A 59 4.84 5.50 -22.45
CA VAL A 59 3.67 5.27 -23.31
C VAL A 59 3.74 6.13 -24.57
N ALA A 60 4.11 7.41 -24.45
CA ALA A 60 4.26 8.29 -25.60
C ALA A 60 5.35 7.80 -26.58
N LYS A 61 6.50 7.36 -26.05
CA LYS A 61 7.60 6.79 -26.86
C LYS A 61 7.16 5.53 -27.61
N ILE A 62 6.44 4.63 -26.95
CA ILE A 62 5.92 3.41 -27.56
C ILE A 62 4.93 3.76 -28.69
N LYS A 63 3.97 4.66 -28.41
CA LYS A 63 2.99 5.11 -29.42
C LYS A 63 3.67 5.70 -30.66
N ARG A 64 4.71 6.51 -30.47
CA ARG A 64 5.48 7.07 -31.58
C ARG A 64 6.18 5.98 -32.39
N ALA A 65 6.87 5.04 -31.74
CA ALA A 65 7.56 3.95 -32.42
C ALA A 65 6.61 3.05 -33.22
N VAL A 66 5.37 2.85 -32.73
CA VAL A 66 4.33 2.12 -33.46
C VAL A 66 3.85 2.91 -34.69
N ALA A 67 3.62 4.23 -34.55
CA ALA A 67 3.20 5.07 -35.67
C ALA A 67 4.28 5.18 -36.77
N GLU A 68 5.56 5.20 -36.38
CA GLU A 68 6.71 5.20 -37.29
C GLU A 68 7.01 3.81 -37.89
N GLY A 69 6.32 2.75 -37.43
CA GLY A 69 6.55 1.38 -37.88
C GLY A 69 7.88 0.76 -37.40
N ASN A 70 8.62 1.43 -36.52
CA ASN A 70 9.92 1.00 -36.00
C ASN A 70 9.82 0.32 -34.63
N PHE A 71 8.63 -0.17 -34.27
CA PHE A 71 8.49 -0.96 -33.05
C PHE A 71 9.05 -2.37 -33.29
N PRO A 72 10.03 -2.84 -32.48
CA PRO A 72 10.66 -4.13 -32.71
C PRO A 72 9.66 -5.27 -32.45
N LEU A 73 9.29 -5.99 -33.50
CA LEU A 73 8.46 -7.20 -33.43
C LEU A 73 9.35 -8.42 -33.59
N SER A 74 9.43 -9.24 -32.55
CA SER A 74 10.11 -10.54 -32.58
C SER A 74 9.11 -11.65 -32.30
N PRO A 75 9.01 -12.69 -33.16
CA PRO A 75 8.11 -13.82 -32.93
C PRO A 75 8.31 -14.48 -31.56
N ASP A 76 9.56 -14.63 -31.13
CA ASP A 76 9.90 -15.24 -29.84
C ASP A 76 9.36 -14.40 -28.67
N THR A 77 9.55 -13.07 -28.73
CA THR A 77 9.03 -12.17 -27.70
C THR A 77 7.50 -12.16 -27.63
N ILE A 78 6.83 -12.32 -28.77
CA ILE A 78 5.37 -12.42 -28.82
C ILE A 78 4.91 -13.73 -28.18
N ALA A 79 5.56 -14.86 -28.50
CA ALA A 79 5.25 -16.15 -27.90
C ALA A 79 5.40 -16.12 -26.37
N ASP A 80 6.52 -15.58 -25.87
CA ASP A 80 6.77 -15.43 -24.44
C ASP A 80 5.69 -14.57 -23.75
N ARG A 81 5.27 -13.48 -24.40
CA ARG A 81 4.22 -12.58 -23.89
C ARG A 81 2.86 -13.28 -23.81
N LEU A 82 2.52 -14.10 -24.80
CA LEU A 82 1.27 -14.87 -24.80
C LEU A 82 1.27 -15.95 -23.72
N ILE A 83 2.39 -16.65 -23.54
CA ILE A 83 2.55 -17.66 -22.49
C ILE A 83 2.44 -17.01 -21.10
N ALA A 84 3.15 -15.91 -20.87
CA ALA A 84 3.07 -15.17 -19.61
C ALA A 84 1.64 -14.69 -19.30
N ALA A 85 0.92 -14.16 -20.31
CA ALA A 85 -0.46 -13.73 -20.14
C ALA A 85 -1.40 -14.89 -19.78
N ARG A 86 -1.16 -16.09 -20.34
CA ARG A 86 -1.91 -17.30 -19.98
C ARG A 86 -1.71 -17.67 -18.50
N TYR A 87 -0.45 -17.69 -18.03
CA TYR A 87 -0.14 -18.01 -16.63
C TYR A 87 -0.70 -16.96 -15.65
N GLU A 88 -0.60 -15.68 -16.01
CA GLU A 88 -1.15 -14.60 -15.19
C GLU A 88 -2.65 -14.75 -15.00
N TRP A 89 -3.39 -15.01 -16.08
CA TRP A 89 -4.84 -15.24 -16.01
C TRP A 89 -5.17 -16.45 -15.13
N MET A 90 -4.50 -17.59 -15.35
CA MET A 90 -4.72 -18.79 -14.53
C MET A 90 -4.40 -18.58 -13.04
N SER A 91 -3.51 -17.65 -12.71
CA SER A 91 -3.14 -17.34 -11.32
C SER A 91 -4.16 -16.44 -10.60
N HIS A 92 -5.00 -15.74 -11.36
CA HIS A 92 -6.01 -14.80 -10.85
C HIS A 92 -7.45 -15.34 -10.97
N ASP A 93 -7.63 -16.59 -11.39
CA ASP A 93 -8.93 -17.26 -11.44
C ASP A 93 -9.32 -17.74 -10.03
N PRO A 94 -10.39 -17.21 -9.40
CA PRO A 94 -10.84 -17.69 -8.11
C PRO A 94 -11.42 -19.11 -8.26
N ALA A 95 -10.92 -20.04 -7.44
CA ALA A 95 -11.36 -21.44 -7.40
C ALA A 95 -12.86 -21.61 -7.10
#